data_AF-A0A0S7XKV2-F1
#
_entry.id   AF-A0A0S7XKV2-F1
#
_cell.length_a   1.000
_cell.length_b   1.000
_cell.length_c   1.000
_cell.angle_alpha   90.00
_cell.angle_beta   90.00
_cell.angle_gamma   90.00
#
_symmetry.space_group_name_H-M   'P 1'
#
loop_
_entity.id
_entity.type
_entity.pdbx_description
1 polymer ?
#
loop_
_entity_poly.entity_id
_entity_poly.type
_entity_poly.pdbx_seq_one_letter_code
_entity_poly.pdbx_strand_id
1 'polypeptide(L)'
;MGKFKERRRARRAKVTIEIPGLGEAQDVSSDGMCLLVENPFAVGKLVDLEFRPLPESALIKCKGEIIWQRLMADGRIQVGLKFVWPNGPKK
;
A
#
# COMPACT_ATOMS: atom_id res chain seq x y z
N MET A 1 -15.58 29.97 -6.25
CA MET A 1 -15.17 29.02 -5.19
C MET A 1 -15.32 27.61 -5.74
N GLY A 2 -14.23 27.00 -6.23
CA GLY A 2 -14.28 25.67 -6.86
C GLY A 2 -14.48 24.58 -5.82
N LYS A 3 -15.49 23.72 -5.99
CA LYS A 3 -15.71 22.55 -5.13
C LYS A 3 -14.48 21.64 -5.23
N PHE A 4 -13.68 21.55 -4.16
CA PHE A 4 -12.63 20.54 -4.03
C PHE A 4 -13.30 19.16 -4.10
N LYS A 5 -13.16 18.46 -5.23
CA LYS A 5 -13.54 17.05 -5.35
C LYS A 5 -12.41 16.22 -4.77
N GLU A 6 -12.64 15.64 -3.60
CA GLU A 6 -11.77 14.62 -3.04
C GLU A 6 -11.65 13.47 -4.05
N ARG A 7 -10.45 13.24 -4.58
CA ARG A 7 -10.22 12.22 -5.63
C ARG A 7 -10.15 10.79 -5.09
N ARG A 8 -9.92 10.63 -3.78
CA ARG A 8 -9.73 9.31 -3.15
C ARG A 8 -11.06 8.76 -2.64
N ARG A 9 -11.29 7.47 -2.89
CA ARG A 9 -12.51 6.76 -2.48
C ARG A 9 -12.45 6.24 -1.04
N ALA A 10 -11.25 6.00 -0.52
CA ALA A 10 -11.03 5.47 0.83
C ALA A 10 -10.11 6.39 1.64
N ARG A 11 -10.43 6.54 2.94
CA ARG A 11 -9.55 7.21 3.91
C ARG A 11 -8.29 6.37 4.12
N ARG A 12 -7.14 7.05 4.26
CA ARG A 12 -5.85 6.43 4.58
C ARG A 12 -5.47 6.74 6.01
N ALA A 13 -5.13 5.70 6.76
CA ALA A 13 -4.47 5.82 8.05
C ALA A 13 -2.97 5.88 7.83
N LYS A 14 -2.29 6.85 8.45
CA LYS A 14 -0.82 6.85 8.52
C LYS A 14 -0.39 5.71 9.44
N VAL A 15 0.56 4.92 9.00
CA VAL A 15 1.10 3.78 9.73
C VAL A 15 2.61 3.69 9.49
N THR A 16 3.29 2.93 10.34
CA THR A 16 4.70 2.56 10.19
C THR A 16 4.75 1.07 10.44
N ILE A 17 4.68 0.28 9.37
CA ILE A 17 4.65 -1.19 9.45
C ILE A 17 5.72 -1.75 8.54
N GLU A 18 6.62 -2.55 9.09
CA GLU A 18 7.58 -3.30 8.28
C GLU A 18 6.88 -4.46 7.57
N ILE A 19 7.01 -4.49 6.25
CA ILE A 19 6.51 -5.56 5.39
C ILE A 19 7.71 -6.41 4.98
N PRO A 20 7.81 -7.65 5.49
CA PRO A 20 8.97 -8.51 5.23
C PRO A 20 9.26 -8.67 3.74
N GLY A 21 10.50 -8.40 3.34
CA GLY A 21 10.96 -8.55 1.96
C GLY A 21 10.49 -7.47 0.98
N LEU A 22 9.75 -6.45 1.44
CA LEU A 22 9.27 -5.35 0.60
C LEU A 22 9.78 -3.99 1.08
N GLY A 23 9.55 -3.65 2.35
CA GLY A 23 9.92 -2.35 2.91
C GLY A 23 8.91 -1.86 3.95
N GLU A 24 8.83 -0.55 4.15
CA GLU A 24 8.04 0.05 5.23
C GLU A 24 6.75 0.69 4.70
N ALA A 25 5.59 0.28 5.22
CA ALA A 25 4.33 0.92 4.94
C ALA A 25 4.19 2.26 5.67
N GLN A 26 3.90 3.32 4.92
CA GLN A 26 3.71 4.70 5.39
C GLN A 26 2.24 5.05 5.59
N ASP A 27 1.36 4.46 4.77
CA ASP A 27 -0.08 4.61 4.89
C ASP A 27 -0.82 3.38 4.37
N VAL A 28 -2.00 3.13 4.93
CA VAL A 28 -2.88 2.02 4.54
C VAL A 28 -4.33 2.50 4.46
N SER A 29 -5.06 2.00 3.47
CA SER A 29 -6.51 2.15 3.32
C SER A 29 -7.17 0.79 3.13
N SER A 30 -8.49 0.75 2.99
CA SER A 30 -9.23 -0.49 2.71
C SER A 30 -8.91 -1.09 1.33
N ASP A 31 -8.36 -0.30 0.41
CA ASP A 31 -8.12 -0.67 -0.99
C ASP A 31 -6.65 -0.75 -1.38
N GLY A 32 -5.72 -0.33 -0.52
CA GLY A 32 -4.31 -0.34 -0.85
C GLY A 32 -3.40 0.20 0.24
N MET A 33 -2.14 0.35 -0.11
CA MET A 33 -1.06 0.72 0.81
C MET A 33 0.00 1.53 0.07
N CYS A 34 0.69 2.39 0.80
CA CYS A 34 1.87 3.10 0.33
C CYS A 34 3.10 2.56 1.07
N LEU A 35 4.10 2.13 0.31
CA LEU A 35 5.35 1.58 0.81
C LEU A 35 6.51 2.54 0.51
N LEU A 36 7.51 2.51 1.37
CA LEU A 36 8.84 3.04 1.14
C LEU A 36 9.80 1.85 1.04
N VAL A 37 10.48 1.73 -0.10
CA VAL A 37 11.32 0.58 -0.45
C VAL A 37 12.68 1.03 -0.94
N GLU A 38 13.68 0.16 -0.83
CA GLU A 38 15.03 0.43 -1.32
C GLU A 38 15.19 0.09 -2.81
N ASN A 39 14.46 -0.93 -3.29
CA ASN A 39 14.57 -1.44 -4.65
C ASN A 39 13.29 -1.17 -5.46
N PRO A 40 13.40 -0.81 -6.75
CA PRO A 40 12.25 -0.53 -7.59
C PRO A 40 11.41 -1.78 -7.86
N PHE A 41 10.09 -1.58 -7.99
CA PHE A 41 9.17 -2.62 -8.44
C PHE A 41 8.53 -2.21 -9.76
N ALA A 42 8.40 -3.16 -10.69
CA ALA A 42 7.66 -2.91 -11.92
C ALA A 42 6.18 -2.62 -11.62
N VAL A 43 5.62 -1.59 -12.26
CA VAL A 43 4.18 -1.33 -12.23
C VAL A 43 3.46 -2.53 -12.87
N GLY A 44 2.35 -2.96 -12.27
CA GLY A 44 1.61 -4.18 -12.63
C GLY A 44 2.16 -5.46 -11.98
N LYS A 45 3.30 -5.40 -11.29
CA LYS A 45 3.81 -6.56 -10.54
C LYS A 45 2.90 -6.89 -9.37
N LEU A 46 2.59 -8.18 -9.22
CA LEU A 46 1.94 -8.72 -8.04
C LEU A 46 2.99 -9.06 -6.98
N VAL A 47 2.72 -8.66 -5.74
CA VAL A 47 3.53 -8.98 -4.57
C VAL A 47 2.65 -9.62 -3.51
N ASP A 48 3.19 -10.62 -2.81
CA ASP A 48 2.55 -11.18 -1.63
C ASP A 48 2.81 -10.24 -0.44
N LEU A 49 1.76 -9.97 0.33
CA LEU A 49 1.78 -9.08 1.48
C LEU A 49 1.40 -9.87 2.73
N GLU A 50 2.21 -9.71 3.77
CA GLU A 50 1.98 -10.31 5.08
C GLU A 50 2.27 -9.26 6.16
N PHE A 51 1.24 -8.78 6.87
CA PHE A 51 1.40 -7.69 7.82
C PHE A 51 0.33 -7.67 8.92
N ARG A 52 0.63 -6.99 10.02
CA ARG A 52 -0.32 -6.68 11.09
C ARG A 52 -0.55 -5.18 11.14
N PRO A 53 -1.77 -4.67 10.90
CA PRO A 53 -2.05 -3.24 10.98
C PRO A 53 -1.83 -2.66 12.38
N LEU A 54 -1.99 -3.49 13.42
CA LEU A 54 -1.68 -3.18 14.81
C LEU A 54 -0.97 -4.39 15.46
N PRO A 55 -0.09 -4.21 16.48
CA PRO A 55 0.67 -5.31 17.08
C PRO A 55 -0.16 -6.52 17.53
N GLU A 56 -1.38 -6.26 18.05
CA GLU A 56 -2.30 -7.29 18.57
C GLU A 56 -3.35 -7.74 17.54
N SER A 57 -3.35 -7.17 16.34
CA SER A 57 -4.31 -7.53 15.29
C SER A 57 -3.97 -8.85 14.62
N ALA A 58 -5.00 -9.47 14.02
CA ALA A 58 -4.82 -10.64 13.18
C ALA A 58 -3.84 -10.34 12.03
N LEU A 59 -3.01 -11.34 11.73
CA LEU A 59 -2.10 -11.28 10.59
C LEU A 59 -2.91 -11.28 9.29
N ILE A 60 -2.71 -10.27 8.45
CA ILE A 60 -3.34 -10.14 7.15
C ILE A 60 -2.38 -10.71 6.10
N LYS A 61 -2.88 -11.64 5.29
CA LYS A 61 -2.19 -12.18 4.11
C LYS A 61 -3.02 -11.85 2.87
N CYS A 62 -2.45 -11.09 1.94
CA CYS A 62 -3.12 -10.72 0.69
C CYS A 62 -2.10 -10.49 -0.44
N LYS A 63 -2.59 -10.27 -1.66
CA LYS A 63 -1.74 -9.81 -2.76
C LYS A 63 -1.90 -8.32 -2.97
N GLY A 64 -0.83 -7.66 -3.39
CA GLY A 64 -0.84 -6.27 -3.83
C GLY A 64 -0.38 -6.16 -5.28
N GLU A 65 -1.03 -5.33 -6.08
CA GLU A 65 -0.55 -4.94 -7.40
C GLU A 65 0.08 -3.55 -7.31
N ILE A 66 1.31 -3.41 -7.83
CA ILE A 66 1.98 -2.11 -7.88
C ILE A 66 1.31 -1.22 -8.92
N ILE A 67 0.76 -0.08 -8.50
CA ILE A 67 0.02 0.84 -9.38
C ILE A 67 0.83 2.07 -9.78
N TRP A 68 1.82 2.47 -8.97
CA TRP A 68 2.75 3.55 -9.29
C TRP A 68 3.98 3.47 -8.40
N GLN A 69 5.06 4.10 -8.85
CA GLN A 69 6.28 4.31 -8.06
C GLN A 69 6.84 5.72 -8.28
N ARG A 70 7.59 6.23 -7.31
CA ARG A 70 8.23 7.54 -7.35
C ARG A 70 9.56 7.50 -6.58
N LEU A 71 10.65 7.89 -7.23
CA LEU A 71 11.93 8.11 -6.56
C LEU A 71 11.85 9.37 -5.69
N MET A 72 12.26 9.26 -4.44
CA MET A 72 12.28 10.34 -3.46
C MET A 72 13.67 10.99 -3.43
N ALA A 73 13.76 12.20 -2.87
CA ALA A 73 15.01 12.96 -2.82
C ALA A 73 16.09 12.32 -1.94
N ASP A 74 15.70 11.48 -0.99
CA ASP A 74 16.58 10.70 -0.12
C ASP A 74 17.08 9.38 -0.78
N GLY A 75 16.76 9.17 -2.06
CA GLY A 75 17.14 7.98 -2.82
C GLY A 75 16.23 6.76 -2.61
N ARG A 76 15.28 6.82 -1.67
CA ARG A 76 14.30 5.75 -1.47
C ARG A 76 13.18 5.84 -2.50
N ILE A 77 12.45 4.74 -2.68
CA ILE A 77 11.37 4.67 -3.66
C ILE A 77 10.05 4.54 -2.93
N GLN A 78 9.15 5.47 -3.20
CA GLN A 78 7.77 5.37 -2.73
C GLN A 78 6.96 4.57 -3.75
N VAL A 79 6.23 3.56 -3.28
CA VAL A 79 5.46 2.64 -4.11
C VAL A 79 4.02 2.62 -3.62
N GLY A 80 3.08 2.89 -4.52
CA GLY A 80 1.66 2.66 -4.26
C GLY A 80 1.26 1.29 -4.76
N LEU A 81 0.56 0.54 -3.92
CA LEU A 81 -0.06 -0.72 -4.30
C LEU A 81 -1.56 -0.73 -4.01
N LYS A 82 -2.28 -1.54 -4.77
CA LYS A 82 -3.70 -1.83 -4.58
C LYS A 82 -3.86 -3.27 -4.13
N PHE A 83 -4.69 -3.51 -3.12
CA PHE A 83 -4.97 -4.87 -2.67
C PHE A 83 -5.77 -5.66 -3.71
N VAL A 84 -5.32 -6.88 -3.96
CA VAL A 84 -5.96 -7.88 -4.82
C VAL A 84 -6.49 -8.97 -3.89
N TRP A 85 -7.80 -8.93 -3.66
CA TRP A 85 -8.49 -9.95 -2.88
C TRP A 85 -8.90 -11.10 -3.83
N PRO A 86 -8.53 -12.36 -3.53
CA PRO A 86 -8.89 -13.50 -4.39
C PRO A 86 -10.41 -13.68 -4.52
N ASN A 87 -11.15 -13.23 -3.50
CA ASN A 87 -12.58 -12.99 -3.56
C ASN A 87 -12.76 -11.49 -3.42
N GLY A 88 -13.11 -10.77 -4.50
CA GLY A 88 -13.38 -9.33 -4.44
C GLY A 88 -14.36 -8.98 -3.31
N PRO A 89 -14.47 -7.70 -2.90
CA PRO A 89 -15.39 -7.32 -1.83
C PRO A 89 -16.77 -7.89 -2.15
N LYS A 90 -17.26 -8.82 -1.33
CA LYS A 90 -18.65 -9.25 -1.40
C LYS A 90 -19.47 -7.98 -1.13
N LYS A 91 -20.11 -7.47 -2.19
CA LYS A 91 -21.08 -6.40 -2.10
C LYS A 91 -22.22 -6.80 -1.18
#